data_AF-A0AAV3YYY8-F1
#
_entry.id   AF-A0AAV3YYY8-F1
#
_cell.length_a   1.000
_cell.length_b   1.000
_cell.length_c   1.000
_cell.angle_alpha   90.00
_cell.angle_beta   90.00
_cell.angle_gamma   90.00
#
_symmetry.space_group_name_H-M   'P 1'
#
loop_
_entity.id
_entity.type
_entity.pdbx_description
1 polymer ?
#
loop_
_entity_poly.entity_id
_entity_poly.type
_entity_poly.pdbx_seq_one_letter_code
_entity_poly.pdbx_strand_id
1 'polypeptide(L)'
;MKQVKEEMDKNKQGEARRNREMAQLRKEQLKRENVIKALERQTVQKDAVLKRKQEEVEALRKKHMSKPMSAKAAGRVGKYDRPVTIPIAPVSSGGPRKRRKSEFSPKIAKQKWDSIEKNISSQITKKQTITMLERDMNVWLKQREKCTKELQKYERREKEAMNSNQPIEAIQRLRATVADLALKVEHAQENINECQSNIMQVEESKVG
;
A
#
# COMPACT_ATOMS: atom_id res chain seq x y z
N MET A 1 -45.41 27.40 -38.08
CA MET A 1 -45.93 26.87 -36.80
C MET A 1 -45.43 25.46 -36.47
N LYS A 2 -45.54 24.45 -37.37
CA LYS A 2 -45.07 23.07 -37.10
C LYS A 2 -43.56 22.95 -36.89
N GLN A 3 -42.74 23.62 -37.70
CA GLN A 3 -41.27 23.60 -37.58
C GLN A 3 -40.76 24.19 -36.27
N VAL A 4 -41.38 25.27 -35.78
CA VAL A 4 -41.01 25.88 -34.48
C VAL A 4 -41.32 24.94 -33.32
N LYS A 5 -42.41 24.17 -33.40
CA LYS A 5 -42.79 23.19 -32.37
C LYS A 5 -41.84 21.99 -32.36
N GLU A 6 -41.42 21.53 -33.54
CA GLU A 6 -40.46 20.43 -33.70
C GLU A 6 -39.05 20.81 -33.24
N GLU A 7 -38.59 22.03 -33.55
CA GLU A 7 -37.36 22.61 -33.00
C GLU A 7 -37.40 22.70 -31.47
N MET A 8 -38.52 23.16 -30.91
CA MET A 8 -38.69 23.29 -29.45
C MET A 8 -38.66 21.92 -28.74
N ASP A 9 -39.31 20.91 -29.31
CA ASP A 9 -39.32 19.54 -28.77
C ASP A 9 -37.93 18.88 -28.86
N LYS A 10 -37.18 19.15 -29.93
CA LYS A 10 -35.80 18.67 -30.11
C LYS A 10 -34.85 19.32 -29.10
N ASN A 11 -35.01 20.62 -28.86
CA ASN A 11 -34.24 21.34 -27.85
C ASN A 11 -34.57 20.85 -26.43
N LYS A 12 -35.86 20.60 -26.14
CA LYS A 12 -36.34 20.04 -24.88
C LYS A 12 -35.81 18.63 -24.61
N GLN A 13 -35.72 17.77 -25.63
CA GLN A 13 -35.06 16.47 -25.52
C GLN A 13 -33.55 16.60 -25.27
N GLY A 14 -32.88 17.55 -25.91
CA GLY A 14 -31.46 17.86 -25.68
C GLY A 14 -31.19 18.29 -24.24
N GLU A 15 -31.99 19.22 -23.72
CA GLU A 15 -31.91 19.66 -22.31
C GLU A 15 -32.21 18.52 -21.33
N ALA A 16 -33.22 17.69 -21.60
CA ALA A 16 -33.54 16.54 -20.77
C ALA A 16 -32.38 15.53 -20.72
N ARG A 17 -31.66 15.35 -21.83
CA ARG A 17 -30.48 14.46 -21.88
C ARG A 17 -29.33 15.03 -21.06
N ARG A 18 -29.02 16.33 -21.21
CA ARG A 18 -27.99 17.03 -20.40
C ARG A 18 -28.33 16.99 -18.91
N ASN A 19 -29.60 17.17 -18.53
CA ASN A 19 -30.04 17.09 -17.14
C ASN A 19 -29.86 15.69 -16.55
N ARG A 20 -30.11 14.62 -17.32
CA ARG A 20 -29.87 13.24 -16.87
C ARG A 20 -28.38 12.97 -16.66
N GLU A 21 -27.54 13.44 -17.56
CA GLU A 21 -26.08 13.32 -17.45
C GLU A 21 -25.56 14.06 -16.22
N MET A 22 -25.99 15.31 -16.00
CA MET A 22 -25.68 16.09 -14.80
C MET A 22 -26.12 15.39 -13.51
N ALA A 23 -27.30 14.75 -13.51
CA ALA A 23 -27.78 14.00 -12.35
C ALA A 23 -26.94 12.73 -12.09
N GLN A 24 -26.50 12.04 -13.14
CA GLN A 24 -25.61 10.88 -13.01
C GLN A 24 -24.24 11.29 -12.46
N LEU A 25 -23.64 12.35 -13.02
CA LEU A 25 -22.36 12.87 -12.56
C LEU A 25 -22.41 13.31 -11.09
N ARG A 26 -23.47 14.01 -10.67
CA ARG A 26 -23.67 14.37 -9.25
C ARG A 26 -23.82 13.15 -8.34
N LYS A 27 -24.54 12.11 -8.80
CA LYS A 27 -24.70 10.86 -8.04
C LYS A 27 -23.37 10.12 -7.90
N GLU A 28 -22.55 10.12 -8.95
CA GLU A 28 -21.22 9.51 -8.91
C GLU A 28 -20.26 10.31 -8.02
N GLN A 29 -20.31 11.64 -8.09
CA GLN A 29 -19.57 12.53 -7.20
C GLN A 29 -19.90 12.26 -5.72
N LEU A 30 -21.19 12.16 -5.38
CA LEU A 30 -21.63 11.80 -4.03
C LEU A 30 -21.10 10.45 -3.56
N LYS A 31 -21.04 9.44 -4.45
CA LYS A 31 -20.45 8.14 -4.13
C LYS A 31 -18.95 8.28 -3.84
N ARG A 32 -18.21 9.01 -4.67
CA ARG A 32 -16.78 9.27 -4.49
C ARG A 32 -16.52 10.00 -3.17
N GLU A 33 -17.28 11.04 -2.86
CA GLU A 33 -17.20 11.77 -1.58
C GLU A 33 -17.49 10.89 -0.37
N ASN A 34 -18.49 10.01 -0.46
CA ASN A 34 -18.80 9.07 0.62
C ASN A 34 -17.68 8.05 0.85
N VAL A 35 -17.04 7.57 -0.21
CA VAL A 35 -15.86 6.69 -0.11
C VAL A 35 -14.70 7.43 0.55
N ILE A 36 -14.41 8.67 0.13
CA ILE A 36 -13.37 9.51 0.73
C ILE A 36 -13.62 9.68 2.23
N LYS A 37 -14.83 10.10 2.62
CA LYS A 37 -15.20 10.25 4.04
C LYS A 37 -15.09 8.94 4.83
N ALA A 38 -15.39 7.80 4.21
CA ALA A 38 -15.23 6.50 4.86
C ALA A 38 -13.75 6.15 5.08
N LEU A 39 -12.90 6.42 4.09
CA LEU A 39 -11.45 6.23 4.18
C LEU A 39 -10.84 7.15 5.23
N GLU A 40 -11.21 8.43 5.26
CA GLU A 40 -10.79 9.40 6.29
C GLU A 40 -11.19 8.98 7.70
N ARG A 41 -12.42 8.47 7.88
CA ARG A 41 -12.83 7.90 9.18
C ARG A 41 -11.97 6.70 9.56
N GLN A 42 -11.60 5.86 8.59
CA GLN A 42 -10.74 4.71 8.85
C GLN A 42 -9.31 5.13 9.22
N THR A 43 -8.74 6.16 8.59
CA THR A 43 -7.40 6.68 8.94
C THR A 43 -7.41 7.26 10.35
N VAL A 44 -8.39 8.11 10.68
CA VAL A 44 -8.56 8.67 12.04
C VAL A 44 -8.71 7.56 13.08
N GLN A 45 -9.46 6.50 12.76
CA GLN A 45 -9.61 5.35 13.66
C GLN A 45 -8.28 4.60 13.87
N LYS A 46 -7.52 4.35 12.80
CA LYS A 46 -6.19 3.71 12.87
C LYS A 46 -5.23 4.55 13.72
N ASP A 47 -5.20 5.87 13.51
CA ASP A 47 -4.34 6.78 14.26
C ASP A 47 -4.73 6.83 15.75
N ALA A 48 -6.03 6.82 16.07
CA ALA A 48 -6.51 6.75 17.44
C ALA A 48 -6.08 5.45 18.15
N VAL A 49 -6.16 4.31 17.45
CA VAL A 49 -5.69 3.02 17.99
C VAL A 49 -4.18 3.04 18.18
N LEU A 50 -3.43 3.57 17.22
CA LEU A 50 -1.97 3.69 17.30
C LEU A 50 -1.55 4.56 18.49
N LYS A 51 -2.22 5.70 18.69
CA LYS A 51 -1.99 6.61 19.82
C LYS A 51 -2.25 5.93 21.17
N ARG A 52 -3.39 5.23 21.33
CA ARG A 52 -3.67 4.46 22.55
C ARG A 52 -2.60 3.39 22.81
N LYS A 53 -2.13 2.72 21.75
CA LYS A 53 -1.06 1.71 21.87
C LYS A 53 0.28 2.33 22.26
N GLN A 54 0.59 3.52 21.74
CA GLN A 54 1.78 4.27 22.15
C GLN A 54 1.70 4.70 23.62
N GLU A 55 0.55 5.21 24.07
CA GLU A 55 0.31 5.56 25.48
C GLU A 55 0.44 4.35 26.42
N GLU A 56 -0.09 3.18 26.02
CA GLU A 56 0.03 1.93 26.78
C GLU A 56 1.50 1.49 26.91
N VAL A 57 2.25 1.55 25.81
CA VAL A 57 3.69 1.22 25.79
C VAL A 57 4.47 2.19 26.68
N GLU A 58 4.18 3.49 26.63
CA GLU A 58 4.83 4.50 27.45
C GLU A 58 4.52 4.31 28.94
N ALA A 59 3.26 4.02 29.29
CA ALA A 59 2.85 3.71 30.65
C ALA A 59 3.59 2.49 31.21
N LEU A 60 3.74 1.42 30.42
CA LEU A 60 4.52 0.24 30.79
C LEU A 60 6.00 0.59 31.00
N ARG A 61 6.56 1.45 30.15
CA ARG A 61 7.95 1.91 30.25
C ARG A 61 8.17 2.73 31.52
N LYS A 62 7.24 3.64 31.86
CA LYS A 62 7.24 4.42 33.10
C LYS A 62 7.14 3.51 34.34
N LYS A 63 6.23 2.53 34.32
CA LYS A 63 6.06 1.52 35.39
C LYS A 63 7.30 0.64 35.58
N HIS A 64 8.06 0.37 34.51
CA HIS A 64 9.31 -0.39 34.58
C HIS A 64 10.46 0.46 35.14
N MET A 65 10.51 1.76 34.81
CA MET A 65 11.54 2.69 35.30
C MET A 65 11.32 3.11 36.77
N SER A 66 10.07 3.14 37.23
CA SER A 66 9.73 3.48 38.61
C SER A 66 9.88 2.33 39.60
N LYS A 67 10.21 1.12 39.14
CA LYS A 67 10.55 0.01 40.04
C LYS A 67 12.01 0.17 40.48
N PRO A 68 12.33 0.35 41.78
CA PRO A 68 13.71 0.24 42.23
C PRO A 68 14.25 -1.13 41.81
N MET A 69 15.35 -1.14 41.08
CA MET A 69 16.01 -2.35 40.59
C MET A 69 16.24 -3.26 41.79
N SER A 70 15.61 -4.45 41.82
CA SER A 70 15.77 -5.40 42.94
C SER A 70 17.26 -5.63 43.19
N ALA A 71 17.68 -5.67 44.47
CA ALA A 71 19.07 -5.80 44.87
C ALA A 71 19.79 -7.00 44.21
N LYS A 72 19.05 -8.06 43.85
CA LYS A 72 19.54 -9.21 43.07
C LYS A 72 19.94 -8.87 41.63
N ALA A 73 19.23 -7.95 40.98
CA ALA A 73 19.51 -7.50 39.61
C ALA A 73 20.62 -6.42 39.54
N ALA A 74 20.88 -5.72 40.65
CA ALA A 74 21.96 -4.74 40.78
C ALA A 74 23.32 -5.35 41.18
N GLY A 75 23.44 -6.68 41.20
CA GLY A 75 24.69 -7.38 41.55
C GLY A 75 25.11 -7.25 43.02
N ARG A 76 24.26 -6.71 43.89
CA ARG A 76 24.50 -6.66 45.34
C ARG A 76 23.97 -7.94 45.98
N VAL A 77 24.57 -9.08 45.61
CA VAL A 77 24.49 -10.27 46.46
C VAL A 77 25.44 -10.06 47.63
N GLY A 78 24.92 -10.22 48.85
CA GLY A 78 25.69 -10.04 50.08
C GLY A 78 27.00 -10.81 50.02
N LYS A 79 28.10 -10.11 50.28
CA LYS A 79 29.38 -10.74 50.58
C LYS A 79 29.18 -11.53 51.87
N TYR A 80 29.02 -12.85 51.76
CA TYR A 80 29.21 -13.70 52.92
C TYR A 80 30.69 -13.65 53.30
N ASP A 81 30.93 -13.32 54.56
CA ASP A 81 32.23 -13.24 55.21
C ASP A 81 33.11 -14.46 54.90
N ARG A 82 34.34 -14.20 54.48
CA ARG A 82 35.40 -15.19 54.37
C ARG A 82 36.39 -14.92 55.50
N PRO A 83 36.67 -15.86 56.42
CA PRO A 83 37.74 -15.67 57.39
C PRO A 83 39.10 -15.82 56.70
N VAL A 84 40.02 -14.98 57.16
CA VAL A 84 41.40 -14.77 56.73
C VAL A 84 42.32 -15.86 57.29
N THR A 85 43.13 -16.48 56.43
CA THR A 85 44.52 -16.92 56.74
C THR A 85 45.38 -16.78 55.47
N ILE A 86 46.60 -16.25 55.62
CA ILE A 86 47.53 -15.74 54.59
C ILE A 86 48.83 -16.61 54.61
N PRO A 87 49.90 -16.39 53.81
CA PRO A 87 50.17 -16.37 52.35
C PRO A 87 51.18 -17.48 51.91
N ILE A 88 51.55 -17.55 50.61
CA ILE A 88 52.94 -17.63 50.08
C ILE A 88 52.89 -17.32 48.56
N ALA A 89 53.71 -16.37 48.10
CA ALA A 89 54.03 -16.06 46.69
C ALA A 89 55.46 -16.60 46.39
N PRO A 90 56.05 -16.57 45.16
CA PRO A 90 55.67 -15.85 43.93
C PRO A 90 55.95 -16.62 42.59
N VAL A 91 55.82 -15.89 41.47
CA VAL A 91 56.34 -16.12 40.09
C VAL A 91 55.65 -17.14 39.17
N SER A 92 55.08 -16.65 38.06
CA SER A 92 55.68 -16.80 36.74
C SER A 92 54.80 -16.16 35.65
N SER A 93 55.49 -15.41 34.80
CA SER A 93 55.08 -14.90 33.50
C SER A 93 54.38 -15.93 32.62
N GLY A 94 53.30 -15.50 31.95
CA GLY A 94 52.73 -16.23 30.80
C GLY A 94 51.32 -16.74 31.04
N GLY A 95 50.32 -15.87 30.84
CA GLY A 95 48.90 -16.27 30.80
C GLY A 95 48.23 -15.68 29.56
N PRO A 96 47.55 -16.50 28.73
CA PRO A 96 47.08 -16.08 27.41
C PRO A 96 46.09 -14.93 27.57
N ARG A 97 46.12 -13.95 26.65
CA ARG A 97 45.09 -12.92 26.50
C ARG A 97 43.73 -13.59 26.66
N LYS A 98 43.10 -13.42 27.84
CA LYS A 98 41.73 -13.80 28.10
C LYS A 98 40.92 -13.04 27.04
N ARG A 99 40.54 -13.73 25.97
CA ARG A 99 39.45 -13.29 25.09
C ARG A 99 38.32 -12.98 26.05
N ARG A 100 38.01 -11.69 26.25
CA ARG A 100 36.87 -11.28 27.07
C ARG A 100 35.67 -11.97 26.45
N LYS A 101 35.20 -13.05 27.06
CA LYS A 101 33.94 -13.70 26.72
C LYS A 101 32.92 -12.58 26.87
N SER A 102 32.36 -12.12 25.76
CA SER A 102 31.25 -11.17 25.78
C SER A 102 30.16 -11.81 26.63
N GLU A 103 29.97 -11.31 27.84
CA GLU A 103 28.92 -11.81 28.73
C GLU A 103 27.56 -11.56 28.06
N PHE A 104 26.68 -12.56 28.14
CA PHE A 104 25.34 -12.46 27.58
C PHE A 104 24.58 -11.33 28.31
N SER A 105 24.13 -10.34 27.56
CA SER A 105 23.29 -9.26 28.08
C SER A 105 21.84 -9.48 27.67
N PRO A 106 20.93 -9.80 28.62
CA PRO A 106 19.50 -9.95 28.33
C PRO A 106 18.89 -8.71 27.66
N LYS A 107 19.39 -7.50 27.98
CA LYS A 107 18.94 -6.24 27.37
C LYS A 107 19.30 -6.18 25.89
N ILE A 108 20.54 -6.52 25.54
CA ILE A 108 21.00 -6.54 24.13
C ILE A 108 20.27 -7.65 23.37
N ALA A 109 20.06 -8.83 23.99
CA ALA A 109 19.31 -9.91 23.40
C ALA A 109 17.86 -9.50 23.09
N LYS A 110 17.18 -8.84 24.03
CA LYS A 110 15.83 -8.28 23.82
C LYS A 110 15.81 -7.24 22.70
N GLN A 111 16.76 -6.31 22.67
CA GLN A 111 16.83 -5.31 21.60
C GLN A 111 17.00 -5.95 20.22
N LYS A 112 17.84 -6.97 20.11
CA LYS A 112 18.00 -7.75 18.87
C LYS A 112 16.70 -8.45 18.46
N TRP A 113 15.98 -9.03 19.44
CA TRP A 113 14.68 -9.65 19.20
C TRP A 113 13.66 -8.63 18.70
N ASP A 114 13.54 -7.47 19.36
CA ASP A 114 12.64 -6.39 18.97
C ASP A 114 12.96 -5.90 17.53
N SER A 115 14.24 -5.82 17.16
CA SER A 115 14.65 -5.48 15.79
C SER A 115 14.25 -6.54 14.76
N ILE A 116 14.40 -7.83 15.11
CA ILE A 116 13.96 -8.94 14.25
C ILE A 116 12.44 -8.91 14.08
N GLU A 117 11.69 -8.72 15.16
CA GLU A 117 10.23 -8.64 15.13
C GLU A 117 9.76 -7.48 14.24
N LYS A 118 10.33 -6.28 14.41
CA LYS A 118 10.07 -5.13 13.53
C LYS A 118 10.38 -5.42 12.07
N ASN A 119 11.51 -6.06 11.79
CA ASN A 119 11.88 -6.43 10.43
C ASN A 119 10.87 -7.42 9.82
N ILE A 120 10.46 -8.44 10.58
CA ILE A 120 9.43 -9.40 10.14
C ILE A 120 8.10 -8.68 9.85
N SER A 121 7.63 -7.83 10.76
CA SER A 121 6.39 -7.06 10.55
C SER A 121 6.46 -6.14 9.33
N SER A 122 7.61 -5.49 9.11
CA SER A 122 7.85 -4.67 7.92
C SER A 122 7.77 -5.51 6.65
N GLN A 123 8.42 -6.68 6.63
CA GLN A 123 8.40 -7.61 5.49
C GLN A 123 6.98 -8.12 5.19
N ILE A 124 6.19 -8.44 6.22
CA ILE A 124 4.79 -8.84 6.05
C ILE A 124 3.99 -7.71 5.39
N THR A 125 4.15 -6.48 5.87
CA THR A 125 3.43 -5.32 5.33
C THR A 125 3.79 -5.08 3.86
N LYS A 126 5.09 -5.13 3.51
CA LYS A 126 5.54 -5.01 2.11
C LYS A 126 4.90 -6.07 1.22
N LYS A 127 4.96 -7.34 1.64
CA LYS A 127 4.35 -8.45 0.89
C LYS A 127 2.85 -8.25 0.71
N GLN A 128 2.13 -7.83 1.75
CA GLN A 128 0.70 -7.55 1.66
C GLN A 128 0.41 -6.43 0.64
N THR A 129 1.18 -5.34 0.64
CA THR A 129 1.06 -4.25 -0.33
C THR A 129 1.35 -4.72 -1.75
N ILE A 130 2.43 -5.47 -1.97
CA ILE A 130 2.77 -6.03 -3.30
C ILE A 130 1.63 -6.91 -3.80
N THR A 131 1.13 -7.86 -2.98
CA THR A 131 0.02 -8.73 -3.39
C THR A 131 -1.26 -7.94 -3.70
N MET A 132 -1.50 -6.81 -3.06
CA MET A 132 -2.62 -5.92 -3.42
C MET A 132 -2.41 -5.30 -4.80
N LEU A 133 -1.24 -4.69 -5.04
CA LEU A 133 -0.88 -4.08 -6.33
C LEU A 133 -0.88 -5.11 -7.47
N GLU A 134 -0.43 -6.33 -7.23
CA GLU A 134 -0.47 -7.44 -8.19
C GLU A 134 -1.92 -7.80 -8.58
N ARG A 135 -2.85 -7.80 -7.61
CA ARG A 135 -4.27 -8.05 -7.92
C ARG A 135 -4.86 -6.95 -8.79
N ASP A 136 -4.57 -5.69 -8.48
CA ASP A 136 -5.03 -4.55 -9.27
C ASP A 136 -4.44 -4.58 -10.69
N MET A 137 -3.13 -4.84 -10.81
CA MET A 137 -2.47 -5.05 -12.10
C MET A 137 -3.14 -6.18 -12.92
N ASN A 138 -3.49 -7.29 -12.28
CA ASN A 138 -4.19 -8.39 -12.94
C ASN A 138 -5.59 -7.99 -13.45
N VAL A 139 -6.32 -7.12 -12.74
CA VAL A 139 -7.59 -6.58 -13.23
C VAL A 139 -7.36 -5.74 -14.48
N TRP A 140 -6.36 -4.86 -14.48
CA TRP A 140 -6.02 -4.03 -15.64
C TRP A 140 -5.54 -4.85 -16.83
N LEU A 141 -4.73 -5.90 -16.61
CA LEU A 141 -4.31 -6.83 -17.67
C LEU A 141 -5.50 -7.48 -18.37
N LYS A 142 -6.50 -7.96 -17.60
CA LYS A 142 -7.74 -8.53 -18.15
C LYS A 142 -8.56 -7.48 -18.91
N GLN A 143 -8.66 -6.27 -18.37
CA GLN A 143 -9.38 -5.18 -19.02
C GLN A 143 -8.72 -4.76 -20.34
N ARG A 144 -7.39 -4.65 -20.36
CA ARG A 144 -6.58 -4.38 -21.57
C ARG A 144 -6.83 -5.46 -22.61
N GLU A 145 -6.71 -6.74 -22.25
CA GLU A 145 -6.96 -7.87 -23.16
C GLU A 145 -8.36 -7.80 -23.79
N LYS A 146 -9.40 -7.53 -22.97
CA LYS A 146 -10.76 -7.38 -23.46
C LYS A 146 -10.90 -6.21 -24.45
N CYS A 147 -10.35 -5.04 -24.11
CA CYS A 147 -10.42 -3.86 -24.98
C CYS A 147 -9.65 -4.09 -26.29
N THR A 148 -8.47 -4.73 -26.24
CA THR A 148 -7.69 -5.07 -27.43
C THR A 148 -8.43 -6.05 -28.35
N LYS A 149 -9.10 -7.07 -27.81
CA LYS A 149 -9.92 -7.99 -28.62
C LYS A 149 -11.07 -7.28 -29.33
N GLU A 150 -11.80 -6.41 -28.63
CA GLU A 150 -12.86 -5.62 -29.25
C GLU A 150 -12.30 -4.61 -30.26
N LEU A 151 -11.15 -3.97 -29.97
CA LEU A 151 -10.48 -3.05 -30.88
C LEU A 151 -10.18 -3.74 -32.22
N GLN A 152 -9.52 -4.91 -32.18
CA GLN A 152 -9.20 -5.69 -33.39
C GLN A 152 -10.45 -6.09 -34.18
N LYS A 153 -11.55 -6.43 -33.49
CA LYS A 153 -12.84 -6.75 -34.12
C LYS A 153 -13.44 -5.54 -34.84
N TYR A 154 -13.42 -4.36 -34.23
CA TYR A 154 -13.95 -3.14 -34.85
C TYR A 154 -13.06 -2.60 -35.96
N GLU A 155 -11.73 -2.72 -35.83
CA GLU A 155 -10.79 -2.39 -36.91
C GLU A 155 -11.02 -3.29 -38.13
N ARG A 156 -11.25 -4.60 -37.93
CA ARG A 156 -11.60 -5.51 -39.02
C ARG A 156 -12.91 -5.11 -39.69
N ARG A 157 -13.93 -4.81 -38.89
CA ARG A 157 -15.25 -4.37 -39.38
C ARG A 157 -15.18 -3.04 -40.14
N GLU A 158 -14.33 -2.11 -39.68
CA GLU A 158 -14.06 -0.85 -40.38
C GLU A 158 -13.45 -1.10 -41.77
N LYS A 159 -12.43 -1.97 -41.86
CA LYS A 159 -11.80 -2.35 -43.13
C LYS A 159 -12.79 -3.03 -44.08
N GLU A 160 -13.60 -3.96 -43.58
CA GLU A 160 -14.65 -4.62 -44.36
C GLU A 160 -15.71 -3.62 -44.88
N ALA A 161 -16.09 -2.64 -44.06
CA ALA A 161 -17.03 -1.59 -44.44
C ALA A 161 -16.46 -0.68 -45.54
N MET A 162 -15.16 -0.36 -45.50
CA MET A 162 -14.47 0.35 -46.58
C MET A 162 -14.45 -0.45 -47.87
N ASN A 163 -14.10 -1.73 -47.80
CA ASN A 163 -14.01 -2.61 -48.97
C ASN A 163 -15.39 -2.86 -49.61
N SER A 164 -16.46 -2.84 -48.82
CA SER A 164 -17.83 -3.04 -49.26
C SER A 164 -18.55 -1.73 -49.63
N ASN A 165 -17.81 -0.62 -49.72
CA ASN A 165 -18.33 0.70 -50.11
C ASN A 165 -19.55 1.17 -49.27
N GLN A 166 -19.53 0.86 -47.98
CA GLN A 166 -20.58 1.29 -47.04
C GLN A 166 -20.65 2.82 -46.94
N PRO A 167 -21.80 3.40 -46.50
CA PRO A 167 -21.94 4.84 -46.32
C PRO A 167 -20.85 5.41 -45.41
N ILE A 168 -20.30 6.57 -45.78
CA ILE A 168 -19.21 7.24 -45.06
C ILE A 168 -19.55 7.43 -43.57
N GLU A 169 -20.79 7.79 -43.25
CA GLU A 169 -21.25 7.93 -41.86
C GLU A 169 -21.13 6.64 -41.05
N ALA A 170 -21.38 5.48 -41.67
CA ALA A 170 -21.25 4.19 -41.00
C ALA A 170 -19.77 3.88 -40.70
N ILE A 171 -18.88 4.16 -41.65
CA ILE A 171 -17.43 4.02 -41.49
C ILE A 171 -16.90 4.97 -40.39
N GLN A 172 -17.37 6.22 -40.37
CA GLN A 172 -17.01 7.20 -39.33
C GLN A 172 -17.47 6.76 -37.93
N ARG A 173 -18.66 6.17 -37.79
CA ARG A 173 -19.11 5.59 -36.51
C ARG A 173 -18.20 4.45 -36.04
N LEU A 174 -17.74 3.60 -36.96
CA LEU A 174 -16.79 2.53 -36.64
C LEU A 174 -15.43 3.09 -36.22
N ARG A 175 -14.90 4.08 -36.94
CA ARG A 175 -13.66 4.80 -36.60
C ARG A 175 -13.71 5.43 -35.21
N ALA A 176 -14.81 6.10 -34.88
CA ALA A 176 -14.99 6.69 -33.55
C ALA A 176 -14.96 5.62 -32.44
N THR A 177 -15.55 4.45 -32.71
CA THR A 177 -15.52 3.31 -31.77
C THR A 177 -14.12 2.72 -31.64
N VAL A 178 -13.38 2.59 -32.74
CA VAL A 178 -11.96 2.16 -32.74
C VAL A 178 -11.11 3.13 -31.92
N ALA A 179 -11.27 4.44 -32.11
CA ALA A 179 -10.55 5.45 -31.35
C ALA A 179 -10.85 5.40 -29.83
N ASP A 180 -12.13 5.25 -29.44
CA ASP A 180 -12.52 5.09 -28.03
C ASP A 180 -11.94 3.81 -27.40
N LEU A 181 -11.93 2.70 -28.15
CA LEU A 181 -11.32 1.45 -27.69
C LEU A 181 -9.79 1.56 -27.58
N ALA A 182 -9.12 2.28 -28.48
CA ALA A 182 -7.69 2.54 -28.41
C ALA A 182 -7.32 3.33 -27.14
N LEU A 183 -8.08 4.39 -26.83
CA LEU A 183 -7.91 5.15 -25.58
C LEU A 183 -8.11 4.28 -24.33
N LYS A 184 -9.07 3.35 -24.34
CA LYS A 184 -9.27 2.40 -23.24
C LYS A 184 -8.11 1.43 -23.07
N VAL A 185 -7.48 1.00 -24.16
CA VAL A 185 -6.27 0.17 -24.12
C VAL A 185 -5.11 0.95 -23.53
N GLU A 186 -4.90 2.19 -23.97
CA GLU A 186 -3.85 3.08 -23.47
C GLU A 186 -4.02 3.36 -21.97
N HIS A 187 -5.22 3.75 -21.53
CA HIS A 187 -5.53 3.96 -20.12
C HIS A 187 -5.27 2.69 -19.28
N ALA A 188 -5.67 1.50 -19.76
CA ALA A 188 -5.37 0.26 -19.05
C ALA A 188 -3.85 0.01 -18.97
N GLN A 189 -3.09 0.38 -20.00
CA GLN A 189 -1.63 0.26 -20.01
C GLN A 189 -0.96 1.23 -19.02
N GLU A 190 -1.41 2.47 -18.93
CA GLU A 190 -0.92 3.45 -17.96
C GLU A 190 -1.08 2.95 -16.52
N ASN A 191 -2.27 2.42 -16.19
CA ASN A 191 -2.53 1.85 -14.87
C ASN A 191 -1.66 0.60 -14.58
N ILE A 192 -1.36 -0.23 -15.59
CA ILE A 192 -0.42 -1.34 -15.44
C ILE A 192 0.98 -0.82 -15.11
N ASN A 193 1.44 0.20 -15.85
CA ASN A 193 2.76 0.81 -15.62
C ASN A 193 2.85 1.41 -14.22
N GLU A 194 1.80 2.09 -13.74
CA GLU A 194 1.73 2.61 -12.38
C GLU A 194 1.80 1.51 -11.33
N CYS A 195 1.03 0.42 -11.49
CA CYS A 195 1.09 -0.73 -10.58
C CYS A 195 2.52 -1.30 -10.51
N GLN A 196 3.18 -1.47 -11.65
CA GLN A 196 4.54 -1.99 -11.73
C GLN A 196 5.56 -1.05 -11.07
N SER A 197 5.46 0.26 -11.32
CA SER A 197 6.32 1.26 -10.70
C SER A 197 6.19 1.25 -9.18
N ASN A 198 4.95 1.16 -8.67
CA ASN A 198 4.67 1.09 -7.25
C ASN A 198 5.19 -0.21 -6.62
N ILE A 199 5.05 -1.36 -7.30
CA ILE A 199 5.62 -2.63 -6.84
C ILE A 199 7.13 -2.51 -6.69
N MET A 200 7.81 -2.01 -7.74
CA MET A 200 9.27 -1.84 -7.74
C MET A 200 9.73 -0.92 -6.61
N GLN A 201 9.02 0.19 -6.38
CA GLN A 201 9.32 1.10 -5.27
C GLN A 201 9.20 0.41 -3.89
N VAL A 202 8.15 -0.40 -3.68
CA VAL A 202 7.94 -1.13 -2.42
C VAL A 202 8.99 -2.23 -2.23
N GLU A 203 9.41 -2.90 -3.30
CA GLU A 203 10.46 -3.92 -3.28
C GLU A 203 11.84 -3.33 -2.97
N GLU A 204 12.19 -2.20 -3.61
CA GLU A 204 13.50 -1.55 -3.48
C GLU A 204 13.66 -0.77 -2.17
N SER A 205 12.54 -0.41 -1.52
CA SER A 205 12.55 0.26 -0.22
C SER A 205 13.31 -0.59 0.81
N LYS A 206 14.57 -0.26 1.12
CA LYS A 206 15.34 -0.98 2.15
C LYS A 206 14.71 -0.75 3.53
N VAL A 207 14.68 -1.80 4.34
CA VAL A 207 14.40 -1.65 5.79
C VAL A 207 15.63 -1.00 6.40
N GLY A 208 15.51 0.27 6.79
CA GLY A 208 16.52 0.97 7.59
C GLY A 208 16.52 0.52 9.05
#